data_AF-A0A7S8IG96-F1
#
_entry.id   AF-A0A7S8IG96-F1
#
_cell.length_a   1.000
_cell.length_b   1.000
_cell.length_c   1.000
_cell.angle_alpha   90.00
_cell.angle_beta   90.00
_cell.angle_gamma   90.00
#
_symmetry.space_group_name_H-M   'P 1'
#
loop_
_entity.id
_entity.type
_entity.pdbx_description
1 polymer ?
#
loop_
_entity_poly.entity_id
_entity_poly.type
_entity_poly.pdbx_seq_one_letter_code
_entity_poly.pdbx_strand_id
1 'polypeptide(L)'
;MARNRVTEVISFIYRMQDGEVDELAREIERSRVETWRTVLRQRASEHGVSNAQPRDPSGVDLQEIRRMSREDARSIANTWARDVERQLDKLYETNPRGNRVYYASNMETWANEREQWKSRQISRYTYQSTEFYTSDRFRQQNGLRGQKYVYVGGLVPNSSAGCIERTAAGLVDEAYVQTHPTPNHPNCPHVWEAVNPILVDEPTEIWIG
;
A
#
# COMPACT_ATOMS: atom_id res chain seq x y z
N MET A 1 -23.91 17.65 16.34
CA MET A 1 -24.77 18.79 15.96
C MET A 1 -25.53 18.42 14.70
N ALA A 2 -26.79 18.84 14.53
CA ALA A 2 -27.53 18.56 13.30
C ALA A 2 -26.92 19.41 12.16
N ARG A 3 -26.44 18.74 11.11
CA ARG A 3 -25.89 19.41 9.91
C ARG A 3 -27.00 20.15 9.19
N ASN A 4 -26.67 21.29 8.57
CA ASN A 4 -27.62 21.98 7.71
C ASN A 4 -27.73 21.24 6.35
N ARG A 5 -28.85 21.40 5.66
CA ARG A 5 -29.12 20.68 4.40
C ARG A 5 -28.08 20.94 3.30
N VAL A 6 -27.41 22.09 3.31
CA VAL A 6 -26.33 22.38 2.36
C VAL A 6 -25.11 21.49 2.62
N THR A 7 -24.68 21.37 3.88
CA THR A 7 -23.56 20.50 4.26
C THR A 7 -23.84 19.01 4.03
N GLU A 8 -25.09 18.57 4.17
CA GLU A 8 -25.50 17.20 3.83
C GLU A 8 -25.36 16.92 2.32
N VAL A 9 -25.84 17.85 1.47
CA VAL A 9 -25.73 17.72 0.01
C VAL A 9 -24.27 17.74 -0.44
N ILE A 10 -23.45 18.65 0.10
CA ILE A 10 -22.03 18.69 -0.22
C ILE A 10 -21.33 17.40 0.24
N SER A 11 -21.64 16.90 1.44
CA SER A 11 -21.10 15.63 1.92
C SER A 11 -21.45 14.47 1.00
N PHE A 12 -22.66 14.43 0.45
CA PHE A 12 -23.08 13.39 -0.48
C PHE A 12 -22.31 13.46 -1.81
N ILE A 13 -22.18 14.67 -2.38
CA ILE A 13 -21.44 14.89 -3.64
C ILE A 13 -19.97 14.47 -3.52
N TYR A 14 -19.36 14.72 -2.36
CA TYR A 14 -17.97 14.38 -2.12
C TYR A 14 -17.76 12.95 -1.64
N ARG A 15 -18.79 12.12 -1.40
CA ARG A 15 -18.56 10.71 -1.05
C ARG A 15 -18.32 9.90 -2.32
N MET A 16 -17.31 9.03 -2.27
CA MET A 16 -17.12 8.02 -3.32
C MET A 16 -18.32 7.09 -3.35
N GLN A 17 -18.93 6.95 -4.52
CA GLN A 17 -19.99 5.99 -4.80
C GLN A 17 -19.40 4.61 -5.05
N ASP A 18 -20.21 3.56 -4.92
CA ASP A 18 -19.76 2.17 -5.08
C ASP A 18 -19.04 1.93 -6.43
N GLY A 19 -19.54 2.53 -7.52
CA GLY A 19 -18.90 2.43 -8.83
C GLY A 19 -17.52 3.09 -8.91
N GLU A 20 -17.30 4.18 -8.16
CA GLU A 20 -15.99 4.85 -8.07
C GLU A 20 -15.02 4.03 -7.20
N VAL A 21 -15.53 3.35 -6.16
CA VAL A 21 -14.73 2.43 -5.34
C VAL A 21 -14.29 1.23 -6.17
N ASP A 22 -15.15 0.69 -7.02
CA ASP A 22 -14.83 -0.41 -7.92
C ASP A 22 -13.80 0.00 -8.99
N GLU A 23 -13.90 1.21 -9.56
CA GLU A 23 -12.89 1.68 -10.51
C GLU A 23 -11.54 1.92 -9.82
N LEU A 24 -11.54 2.52 -8.62
CA LEU A 24 -10.33 2.66 -7.81
C LEU A 24 -9.69 1.29 -7.52
N ALA A 25 -10.49 0.26 -7.22
CA ALA A 25 -9.96 -1.09 -7.02
C ALA A 25 -9.27 -1.64 -8.27
N ARG A 26 -9.79 -1.36 -9.47
CA ARG A 26 -9.15 -1.75 -10.74
C ARG A 26 -7.87 -0.98 -11.00
N GLU A 27 -7.83 0.31 -10.70
CA GLU A 27 -6.60 1.11 -10.78
C GLU A 27 -5.50 0.56 -9.88
N ILE A 28 -5.86 0.24 -8.63
CA ILE A 28 -4.94 -0.37 -7.66
C ILE A 28 -4.50 -1.75 -8.17
N GLU A 29 -5.39 -2.60 -8.68
CA GLU A 29 -5.03 -3.90 -9.28
C GLU A 29 -4.00 -3.75 -10.41
N ARG A 30 -4.20 -2.81 -11.35
CA ARG A 30 -3.24 -2.53 -12.43
C ARG A 30 -1.86 -2.18 -11.86
N SER A 31 -1.79 -1.29 -10.89
CA SER A 31 -0.53 -0.90 -10.23
C SER A 31 0.14 -2.06 -9.47
N ARG A 32 -0.65 -2.92 -8.82
CA ARG A 32 -0.13 -4.11 -8.12
C ARG A 32 0.43 -5.13 -9.10
N VAL A 33 -0.20 -5.35 -10.25
CA VAL A 33 0.32 -6.23 -11.30
C VAL A 33 1.66 -5.74 -11.85
N GLU A 34 1.83 -4.43 -12.02
CA GLU A 34 3.13 -3.85 -12.41
C GLU A 34 4.20 -4.03 -11.34
N THR A 35 3.84 -3.79 -10.07
CA THR A 35 4.72 -4.02 -8.92
C THR A 35 5.14 -5.49 -8.83
N TRP A 36 4.19 -6.42 -9.00
CA TRP A 36 4.45 -7.87 -9.03
C TRP A 36 5.55 -8.24 -10.02
N ARG A 37 5.41 -7.80 -11.29
CA ARG A 37 6.43 -8.09 -12.32
C ARG A 37 7.78 -7.48 -11.96
N THR A 38 7.79 -6.26 -11.43
CA THR A 38 9.02 -5.56 -11.06
C THR A 38 9.76 -6.30 -9.94
N VAL A 39 9.02 -6.69 -8.90
CA VAL A 39 9.56 -7.38 -7.74
C VAL A 39 10.07 -8.77 -8.12
N LEU A 40 9.32 -9.54 -8.92
CA LEU A 40 9.81 -10.85 -9.39
C LEU A 40 11.09 -10.74 -10.21
N ARG A 41 11.20 -9.73 -11.07
CA ARG A 41 12.44 -9.49 -11.84
C ARG A 41 13.61 -9.15 -10.93
N GLN A 42 13.38 -8.28 -9.95
CA GLN A 42 14.38 -7.91 -8.97
C GLN A 42 14.85 -9.13 -8.17
N ARG A 43 13.92 -9.91 -7.60
CA ARG A 43 14.25 -11.13 -6.85
C ARG A 43 14.99 -12.14 -7.71
N ALA A 44 14.55 -12.39 -8.94
CA ALA A 44 15.27 -13.27 -9.85
C ALA A 44 16.72 -12.80 -10.07
N SER A 45 16.93 -11.50 -10.29
CA SER A 45 18.27 -10.92 -10.45
C SER A 45 19.13 -11.07 -9.20
N GLU A 46 18.58 -10.82 -8.00
CA GLU A 46 19.28 -11.00 -6.71
C GLU A 46 19.73 -12.46 -6.51
N HIS A 47 19.00 -13.40 -7.09
CA HIS A 47 19.24 -14.83 -6.99
C HIS A 47 19.97 -15.42 -8.22
N GLY A 48 20.60 -14.58 -9.05
CA GLY A 48 21.50 -14.99 -10.14
C GLY A 48 20.86 -15.04 -11.55
N VAL A 49 19.59 -14.67 -11.70
CA VAL A 49 18.84 -14.74 -12.96
C VAL A 49 18.44 -13.33 -13.44
N SER A 50 19.40 -12.60 -14.00
CA SER A 50 19.25 -11.18 -14.35
C SER A 50 18.28 -10.91 -15.52
N ASN A 51 18.05 -11.90 -16.39
CA ASN A 51 17.22 -11.77 -17.61
C ASN A 51 15.83 -12.38 -17.47
N ALA A 52 15.35 -12.58 -16.24
CA ALA A 52 14.01 -13.12 -16.00
C ALA A 52 12.92 -12.25 -16.66
N GLN A 53 11.91 -12.93 -17.21
CA GLN A 53 10.71 -12.32 -17.80
C GLN A 53 9.48 -12.73 -17.00
N PRO A 54 9.15 -12.00 -15.92
CA PRO A 54 8.06 -12.38 -15.04
C PRO A 54 6.72 -12.42 -15.75
N ARG A 55 5.92 -13.43 -15.43
CA ARG A 55 4.54 -13.54 -15.89
C ARG A 55 3.60 -12.73 -15.00
N ASP A 56 2.43 -12.44 -15.56
CA ASP A 56 1.34 -11.85 -14.81
C ASP A 56 0.87 -12.81 -13.70
N PRO A 57 0.41 -12.27 -12.56
CA PRO A 57 -0.19 -13.09 -11.53
C PRO A 57 -1.38 -13.85 -12.11
N SER A 58 -1.52 -15.11 -11.76
CA SER A 58 -2.60 -15.98 -12.23
C SER A 58 -3.16 -16.82 -11.07
N GLY A 59 -4.30 -17.48 -11.30
CA GLY A 59 -4.90 -18.37 -10.32
C GLY A 59 -5.10 -17.72 -8.94
N VAL A 60 -4.48 -18.31 -7.92
CA VAL A 60 -4.57 -17.85 -6.52
C VAL A 60 -3.91 -16.47 -6.30
N ASP A 61 -2.83 -16.17 -7.02
CA ASP A 61 -2.10 -14.91 -6.86
C ASP A 61 -2.89 -13.73 -7.41
N LEU A 62 -3.57 -13.93 -8.54
CA LEU A 62 -4.47 -12.92 -9.09
C LEU A 62 -5.69 -12.69 -8.18
N GLN A 63 -6.24 -13.76 -7.59
CA GLN A 63 -7.35 -13.63 -6.64
C GLN A 63 -6.95 -12.84 -5.40
N GLU A 64 -5.74 -13.07 -4.90
CA GLU A 64 -5.21 -12.37 -3.74
C GLU A 64 -4.93 -10.90 -4.03
N ILE A 65 -4.27 -10.58 -5.15
CA ILE A 65 -4.07 -9.18 -5.59
C ILE A 65 -5.41 -8.47 -5.72
N ARG A 66 -6.42 -9.11 -6.31
CA ARG A 66 -7.79 -8.56 -6.41
C ARG A 66 -8.46 -8.35 -5.06
N ARG A 67 -8.20 -9.23 -4.08
CA ARG A 67 -8.72 -9.08 -2.71
C ARG A 67 -8.08 -7.85 -2.05
N MET A 68 -6.74 -7.77 -2.08
CA MET A 68 -5.98 -6.65 -1.52
C MET A 68 -6.38 -5.31 -2.16
N SER A 69 -6.54 -5.25 -3.48
CA SER A 69 -6.98 -4.03 -4.18
C SER A 69 -8.37 -3.55 -3.73
N ARG A 70 -9.32 -4.47 -3.56
CA ARG A 70 -10.67 -4.14 -3.10
C ARG A 70 -10.68 -3.67 -1.65
N GLU A 71 -9.87 -4.27 -0.79
CA GLU A 71 -9.72 -3.85 0.60
C GLU A 71 -9.12 -2.45 0.72
N ASP A 72 -8.07 -2.17 -0.05
CA ASP A 72 -7.46 -0.85 -0.09
C ASP A 72 -8.42 0.20 -0.62
N ALA A 73 -9.11 -0.06 -1.74
CA ALA A 73 -10.09 0.86 -2.29
C ALA A 73 -11.19 1.23 -1.28
N ARG A 74 -11.73 0.23 -0.57
CA ARG A 74 -12.71 0.44 0.51
C ARG A 74 -12.12 1.23 1.68
N SER A 75 -10.89 0.92 2.09
CA SER A 75 -10.21 1.64 3.17
C SER A 75 -9.97 3.11 2.81
N ILE A 76 -9.56 3.38 1.57
CA ILE A 76 -9.39 4.73 1.01
C ILE A 76 -10.72 5.46 1.01
N ALA A 77 -11.78 4.86 0.47
CA ALA A 77 -13.12 5.46 0.42
C ALA A 77 -13.68 5.77 1.82
N ASN A 78 -13.52 4.85 2.78
CA ASN A 78 -13.92 5.04 4.17
C ASN A 78 -13.12 6.16 4.86
N THR A 79 -11.83 6.30 4.53
CA THR A 79 -11.00 7.39 5.05
C THR A 79 -11.40 8.71 4.44
N TRP A 80 -11.63 8.75 3.13
CA TRP A 80 -12.11 9.91 2.41
C TRP A 80 -13.44 10.41 2.95
N ALA A 81 -14.43 9.53 3.13
CA ALA A 81 -15.73 9.90 3.68
C ALA A 81 -15.61 10.54 5.08
N ARG A 82 -14.81 9.95 5.98
CA ARG A 82 -14.55 10.52 7.32
C ARG A 82 -13.84 11.87 7.25
N ASP A 83 -12.90 12.02 6.34
CA ASP A 83 -12.15 13.26 6.16
C ASP A 83 -13.04 14.39 5.60
N VAL A 84 -13.92 14.07 4.63
CA VAL A 84 -14.93 14.99 4.09
C VAL A 84 -15.85 15.51 5.20
N GLU A 85 -16.34 14.59 6.04
CA GLU A 85 -17.21 14.94 7.16
C GLU A 85 -16.55 15.89 8.15
N ARG A 86 -15.33 15.58 8.56
CA ARG A 86 -14.55 16.43 9.47
C ARG A 86 -14.28 17.81 8.89
N GLN A 87 -13.94 17.88 7.60
CA GLN A 87 -13.69 19.14 6.94
C GLN A 87 -14.95 20.00 6.84
N LEU A 88 -16.09 19.38 6.51
CA LEU A 88 -17.38 20.08 6.48
C LEU A 88 -17.80 20.60 7.86
N ASP A 89 -17.59 19.81 8.91
CA ASP A 89 -17.88 20.24 10.28
C ASP A 89 -17.00 21.45 10.65
N LYS A 90 -15.70 21.42 10.32
CA LYS A 90 -14.78 22.55 10.51
C LYS A 90 -15.21 23.81 9.74
N LEU A 91 -15.63 23.67 8.49
CA LEU A 91 -16.13 24.78 7.68
C LEU A 91 -17.44 25.36 8.25
N TYR A 92 -18.32 24.48 8.74
CA TYR A 92 -19.58 24.88 9.36
C TYR A 92 -19.34 25.64 10.67
N GLU A 93 -18.43 25.17 11.52
CA GLU A 93 -18.04 25.86 12.75
C GLU A 93 -17.45 27.24 12.45
N THR A 94 -16.69 27.36 11.36
CA THR A 94 -16.07 28.64 10.93
C THR A 94 -17.11 29.62 10.39
N ASN A 95 -18.06 29.16 9.56
CA ASN A 95 -19.11 29.99 9.00
C ASN A 95 -20.45 29.22 8.85
N PRO A 96 -21.28 29.18 9.90
CA PRO A 96 -22.54 28.43 9.87
C PRO A 96 -23.54 28.95 8.82
N ARG A 97 -23.43 30.23 8.45
CA ARG A 97 -24.27 30.91 7.45
C ARG A 97 -23.67 30.84 6.04
N GLY A 98 -22.61 30.07 5.83
CA GLY A 98 -22.03 29.80 4.52
C GLY A 98 -23.10 29.33 3.54
N ASN A 99 -23.04 29.82 2.30
CA ASN A 99 -23.89 29.36 1.23
C ASN A 99 -23.24 28.18 0.47
N ARG A 100 -23.92 27.63 -0.53
CA ARG A 100 -23.39 26.51 -1.34
C ARG A 100 -22.02 26.80 -1.94
N VAL A 101 -21.83 28.03 -2.45
CA VAL A 101 -20.59 28.44 -3.12
C VAL A 101 -19.43 28.42 -2.13
N TYR A 102 -19.64 28.96 -0.92
CA TYR A 102 -18.64 28.94 0.14
C TYR A 102 -18.18 27.52 0.49
N TYR A 103 -19.11 26.59 0.74
CA TYR A 103 -18.74 25.22 1.08
C TYR A 103 -18.08 24.49 -0.09
N ALA A 104 -18.62 24.63 -1.30
CA ALA A 104 -18.09 23.97 -2.48
C ALA A 104 -16.65 24.42 -2.79
N SER A 105 -16.38 25.73 -2.80
CA SER A 105 -15.05 26.25 -3.12
C SER A 105 -14.00 25.84 -2.08
N ASN A 106 -14.35 25.87 -0.79
CA ASN A 106 -13.44 25.45 0.28
C ASN A 106 -13.19 23.94 0.27
N MET A 107 -14.22 23.14 -0.03
CA MET A 107 -14.07 21.69 -0.18
C MET A 107 -13.20 21.32 -1.38
N GLU A 108 -13.32 22.05 -2.49
CA GLU A 108 -12.52 21.82 -3.70
C GLU A 108 -11.04 22.13 -3.43
N THR A 109 -10.74 23.29 -2.81
CA THR A 109 -9.37 23.62 -2.40
C THR A 109 -8.80 22.57 -1.47
N TRP A 110 -9.55 22.18 -0.44
CA TRP A 110 -9.11 21.17 0.53
C TRP A 110 -8.87 19.80 -0.12
N ALA A 111 -9.76 19.37 -1.02
CA ALA A 111 -9.64 18.10 -1.74
C ALA A 111 -8.34 18.06 -2.57
N ASN A 112 -8.05 19.14 -3.30
CA ASN A 112 -6.84 19.28 -4.10
C ASN A 112 -5.56 19.26 -3.25
N GLU A 113 -5.56 19.95 -2.11
CA GLU A 113 -4.43 19.92 -1.17
C GLU A 113 -4.24 18.53 -0.56
N ARG A 114 -5.33 17.85 -0.22
CA ARG A 114 -5.30 16.50 0.35
C ARG A 114 -4.71 15.49 -0.61
N GLU A 115 -5.12 15.57 -1.88
CA GLU A 115 -4.69 14.61 -2.90
C GLU A 115 -3.17 14.61 -3.08
N GLN A 116 -2.52 15.78 -3.02
CA GLN A 116 -1.07 15.91 -3.22
C GLN A 116 -0.22 15.08 -2.24
N TRP A 117 -0.63 15.00 -0.97
CA TRP A 117 0.11 14.23 0.03
C TRP A 117 -0.46 12.83 0.24
N LYS A 118 -1.78 12.63 0.12
CA LYS A 118 -2.41 11.33 0.38
C LYS A 118 -2.15 10.32 -0.72
N SER A 119 -2.15 10.75 -1.99
CA SER A 119 -1.80 9.89 -3.14
C SER A 119 -0.46 9.17 -2.93
N ARG A 120 0.58 9.92 -2.54
CA ARG A 120 1.91 9.36 -2.25
C ARG A 120 1.90 8.31 -1.15
N GLN A 121 1.12 8.54 -0.08
CA GLN A 121 0.99 7.56 1.00
C GLN A 121 0.31 6.27 0.51
N ILE A 122 -0.76 6.41 -0.28
CA ILE A 122 -1.52 5.29 -0.84
C ILE A 122 -0.64 4.48 -1.80
N SER A 123 0.02 5.14 -2.75
CA SER A 123 0.91 4.48 -3.72
C SER A 123 2.03 3.72 -3.02
N ARG A 124 2.65 4.33 -2.00
CA ARG A 124 3.72 3.68 -1.25
C ARG A 124 3.24 2.46 -0.47
N TYR A 125 2.11 2.56 0.21
CA TYR A 125 1.54 1.43 0.94
C TYR A 125 1.16 0.29 -0.02
N THR A 126 0.55 0.63 -1.16
CA THR A 126 0.18 -0.33 -2.22
C THR A 126 1.41 -1.05 -2.75
N TYR A 127 2.49 -0.31 -3.04
CA TYR A 127 3.76 -0.88 -3.48
C TYR A 127 4.33 -1.84 -2.43
N GLN A 128 4.54 -1.37 -1.20
CA GLN A 128 5.22 -2.15 -0.15
C GLN A 128 4.44 -3.42 0.22
N SER A 129 3.11 -3.34 0.33
CA SER A 129 2.29 -4.52 0.59
C SER A 129 2.33 -5.54 -0.57
N THR A 130 2.41 -5.07 -1.82
CA THR A 130 2.57 -5.96 -2.99
C THR A 130 3.96 -6.57 -3.04
N GLU A 131 4.99 -5.78 -2.79
CA GLU A 131 6.38 -6.24 -2.73
C GLU A 131 6.55 -7.33 -1.69
N PHE A 132 5.98 -7.14 -0.50
CA PHE A 132 6.00 -8.13 0.56
C PHE A 132 5.35 -9.44 0.11
N TYR A 133 4.11 -9.39 -0.37
CA TYR A 133 3.39 -10.57 -0.85
C TYR A 133 4.15 -11.29 -1.98
N THR A 134 4.62 -10.54 -2.97
CA THR A 134 5.32 -11.09 -4.14
C THR A 134 6.65 -11.72 -3.76
N SER A 135 7.41 -11.09 -2.86
CA SER A 135 8.69 -11.61 -2.38
C SER A 135 8.50 -12.92 -1.62
N ASP A 136 7.47 -13.01 -0.77
CA ASP A 136 7.12 -14.24 -0.08
C ASP A 136 6.73 -15.36 -1.06
N ARG A 137 5.89 -15.06 -2.06
CA ARG A 137 5.52 -16.02 -3.11
C ARG A 137 6.75 -16.52 -3.88
N PHE A 138 7.62 -15.61 -4.30
CA PHE A 138 8.86 -15.96 -4.99
C PHE A 138 9.70 -16.93 -4.16
N ARG A 139 9.89 -16.63 -2.88
CA ARG A 139 10.65 -17.47 -1.96
C ARG A 139 10.01 -18.85 -1.79
N GLN A 140 8.70 -18.91 -1.57
CA GLN A 140 7.98 -20.18 -1.37
C GLN A 140 8.09 -21.10 -2.58
N GLN A 141 7.90 -20.55 -3.78
CA GLN A 141 7.90 -21.33 -5.02
C GLN A 141 9.31 -21.78 -5.42
N ASN A 142 10.34 -21.01 -5.09
CA ASN A 142 11.74 -21.33 -5.39
C ASN A 142 12.45 -22.12 -4.29
N GLY A 143 11.75 -22.53 -3.22
CA GLY A 143 12.34 -23.39 -2.19
C GLY A 143 13.51 -22.77 -1.44
N LEU A 144 13.60 -21.44 -1.34
CA LEU A 144 14.71 -20.68 -0.75
C LEU A 144 14.74 -20.76 0.79
N ARG A 145 14.68 -21.98 1.34
CA ARG A 145 14.65 -22.26 2.78
C ARG A 145 16.00 -21.89 3.40
N GLY A 146 15.95 -21.26 4.58
CA GLY A 146 17.16 -20.86 5.32
C GLY A 146 17.69 -19.47 4.95
N GLN A 147 17.08 -18.78 3.98
CA GLN A 147 17.37 -17.38 3.69
C GLN A 147 17.25 -16.53 4.97
N LYS A 148 18.28 -15.72 5.23
CA LYS A 148 18.31 -14.76 6.34
C LYS A 148 17.96 -13.38 5.85
N TYR A 149 17.34 -12.60 6.72
CA TYR A 149 16.88 -11.25 6.42
C TYR A 149 17.37 -10.27 7.47
N VAL A 150 17.54 -9.02 7.06
CA VAL A 150 17.82 -7.89 7.94
C VAL A 150 16.84 -6.76 7.66
N TYR A 151 16.42 -6.07 8.71
CA TYR A 151 15.55 -4.91 8.60
C TYR A 151 16.37 -3.66 8.30
N VAL A 152 16.26 -3.12 7.09
CA VAL A 152 17.03 -1.96 6.63
C VAL A 152 16.16 -0.72 6.54
N GLY A 153 16.78 0.47 6.38
CA GLY A 153 16.08 1.76 6.24
C GLY A 153 16.42 2.78 7.33
N GLY A 154 17.24 2.41 8.31
CA GLY A 154 17.78 3.28 9.35
C GLY A 154 16.75 3.70 10.41
N LEU A 155 17.17 3.76 11.67
CA LEU A 155 16.33 4.35 12.72
C LEU A 155 16.55 5.86 12.76
N VAL A 156 15.46 6.62 12.79
CA VAL A 156 15.46 8.06 13.03
C VAL A 156 14.92 8.35 14.44
N PRO A 157 15.24 9.52 15.03
CA PRO A 157 14.60 9.96 16.28
C PRO A 157 13.07 9.86 16.16
N ASN A 158 12.43 9.26 17.17
CA ASN A 158 10.98 8.94 17.20
C ASN A 158 10.52 7.85 16.22
N SER A 159 11.39 6.91 15.86
CA SER A 159 10.96 5.67 15.19
C SER A 159 9.87 4.96 16.01
N SER A 160 8.91 4.35 15.33
CA SER A 160 7.84 3.59 16.01
C SER A 160 8.43 2.42 16.80
N ALA A 161 7.76 2.02 17.89
CA ALA A 161 8.17 0.87 18.71
C ALA A 161 8.39 -0.39 17.85
N GLY A 162 7.47 -0.65 16.90
CA GLY A 162 7.59 -1.79 16.00
C GLY A 162 8.76 -1.70 15.00
N CYS A 163 9.19 -0.51 14.59
CA CYS A 163 10.41 -0.36 13.78
C CYS A 163 11.67 -0.58 14.61
N ILE A 164 11.69 -0.05 15.84
CA ILE A 164 12.81 -0.25 16.77
C ILE A 164 13.00 -1.74 17.06
N GLU A 165 11.91 -2.45 17.36
CA GLU A 165 11.90 -3.89 17.62
C GLU A 165 12.45 -4.68 16.42
N ARG A 166 11.93 -4.44 15.21
CA ARG A 166 12.37 -5.14 13.99
C ARG A 166 13.84 -4.86 13.65
N THR A 167 14.32 -3.63 13.83
CA THR A 167 15.75 -3.33 13.68
C THR A 167 16.59 -4.06 14.73
N ALA A 168 16.14 -4.08 15.99
CA ALA A 168 16.86 -4.73 17.08
C ALA A 168 16.92 -6.27 16.95
N ALA A 169 15.96 -6.87 16.22
CA ALA A 169 15.95 -8.30 15.94
C ALA A 169 17.17 -8.78 15.12
N GLY A 170 17.84 -7.88 14.39
CA GLY A 170 19.07 -8.19 13.65
C GLY A 170 18.83 -9.13 12.47
N LEU A 171 19.59 -10.22 12.41
CA LEU A 171 19.44 -11.26 11.39
C LEU A 171 18.34 -12.23 11.80
N VAL A 172 17.24 -12.23 11.05
CA VAL A 172 16.08 -13.07 11.32
C VAL A 172 15.86 -14.10 10.24
N ASP A 173 15.06 -15.11 10.55
CA ASP A 173 14.55 -16.07 9.58
C ASP A 173 13.20 -15.63 9.01
N GLU A 174 12.72 -16.45 8.09
CA GLU A 174 11.46 -16.21 7.40
C GLU A 174 10.24 -16.19 8.32
N ALA A 175 10.20 -17.05 9.34
CA ALA A 175 9.04 -17.11 10.24
C ALA A 175 8.85 -15.78 10.96
N TYR A 176 9.97 -15.11 11.29
CA TYR A 176 9.94 -13.76 11.83
C TYR A 176 9.43 -12.73 10.81
N VAL A 177 9.95 -12.73 9.58
CA VAL A 177 9.54 -11.80 8.51
C VAL A 177 8.05 -11.89 8.23
N GLN A 178 7.50 -13.10 8.16
CA GLN A 178 6.07 -13.34 7.91
C GLN A 178 5.15 -12.87 9.03
N THR A 179 5.61 -12.95 10.28
CA THR A 179 4.87 -12.43 11.43
C THR A 179 5.07 -10.93 11.65
N HIS A 180 6.04 -10.33 10.97
CA HIS A 180 6.41 -8.92 11.10
C HIS A 180 6.49 -8.23 9.72
N PRO A 181 5.41 -8.26 8.91
CA PRO A 181 5.43 -7.77 7.55
C PRO A 181 5.72 -6.27 7.47
N THR A 182 6.24 -5.85 6.32
CA THR A 182 6.38 -4.44 5.93
C THR A 182 5.30 -4.05 4.91
N PRO A 183 4.79 -2.81 4.96
CA PRO A 183 5.21 -1.74 5.87
C PRO A 183 4.56 -1.85 7.26
N ASN A 184 5.32 -1.58 8.31
CA ASN A 184 4.80 -1.59 9.69
C ASN A 184 3.81 -0.43 9.97
N HIS A 185 3.95 0.69 9.27
CA HIS A 185 3.08 1.86 9.39
C HIS A 185 3.06 2.65 8.07
N PRO A 186 2.12 3.59 7.89
CA PRO A 186 2.12 4.48 6.74
C PRO A 186 3.49 5.18 6.58
N ASN A 187 4.00 5.23 5.35
CA ASN A 187 5.30 5.81 5.02
C ASN A 187 6.53 5.19 5.71
N CYS A 188 6.44 3.94 6.19
CA CYS A 188 7.59 3.24 6.76
C CYS A 188 8.74 3.12 5.72
N PRO A 189 9.95 3.65 5.98
CA PRO A 189 11.10 3.54 5.06
C PRO A 189 11.76 2.18 5.08
N HIS A 190 11.35 1.32 6.01
CA HIS A 190 12.02 0.07 6.22
C HIS A 190 11.49 -1.04 5.32
N VAL A 191 12.39 -1.94 4.96
CA VAL A 191 12.13 -3.17 4.21
C VAL A 191 12.95 -4.30 4.80
N TRP A 192 12.50 -5.54 4.57
CA TRP A 192 13.32 -6.73 4.82
C TRP A 192 14.19 -7.00 3.60
N GLU A 193 15.50 -7.05 3.79
CA GLU A 193 16.46 -7.40 2.74
C GLU A 193 17.08 -8.77 3.02
N ALA A 194 17.22 -9.58 1.96
CA ALA A 194 17.89 -10.86 2.01
C ALA A 194 19.40 -10.67 2.20
N VAL A 195 19.99 -11.36 3.18
CA VAL A 195 21.43 -11.34 3.44
C VAL A 195 22.08 -12.55 2.79
N ASN A 196 23.09 -12.31 1.94
CA ASN A 196 23.74 -13.31 1.10
C ASN A 196 22.71 -14.20 0.37
N PRO A 197 22.01 -13.66 -0.64
CA PRO A 197 20.96 -14.38 -1.35
C PRO A 197 21.44 -15.74 -1.86
N ILE A 198 20.64 -16.78 -1.62
CA ILE A 198 20.93 -18.13 -2.10
C ILE A 198 20.84 -18.14 -3.63
N LEU A 199 21.94 -18.38 -4.33
CA LEU A 199 21.92 -18.44 -5.79
C LEU A 199 21.13 -19.65 -6.28
N VAL A 200 20.36 -19.47 -7.35
CA VAL A 200 19.66 -20.56 -8.03
C VAL A 200 20.60 -21.13 -9.09
N ASP A 201 20.88 -22.44 -9.01
CA ASP A 201 21.84 -23.11 -9.89
C ASP A 201 21.37 -23.17 -11.35
N GLU A 202 20.07 -23.36 -11.58
CA GLU A 202 19.47 -23.42 -12.92
C GLU A 202 18.46 -22.28 -13.16
N PRO A 203 18.79 -21.29 -14.01
CA PRO A 203 17.90 -20.16 -14.32
C PRO A 203 16.53 -20.53 -14.90
N THR A 204 16.38 -21.73 -15.45
CA THR A 204 15.11 -22.25 -16.00
C THR A 204 14.18 -22.82 -14.93
N GLU A 205 14.69 -23.13 -13.75
CA GLU A 205 13.91 -23.70 -12.63
C GLU A 205 13.32 -22.61 -11.73
N ILE A 206 13.70 -21.34 -11.95
CA ILE A 206 13.22 -20.24 -11.13
C ILE A 206 11.77 -19.89 -11.46
N TRP A 207 10.90 -20.00 -10.47
CA TRP A 207 9.52 -19.54 -10.57
C TRP A 207 9.48 -18.00 -10.62
N ILE A 208 8.80 -17.47 -11.63
CA ILE A 208 8.67 -16.04 -11.94
C ILE A 208 7.23 -15.67 -12.34
N GLY A 209 6.25 -16.36 -11.75
CA GLY A 209 4.83 -16.19 -12.09
C GLY A 209 4.26 -17.35 -12.91
#